data_AF-M2WCM4-F1
#
_entry.id   AF-M2WCM4-F1
#
_cell.length_a   1.000
_cell.length_b   1.000
_cell.length_c   1.000
_cell.angle_alpha   90.00
_cell.angle_beta   90.00
_cell.angle_gamma   90.00
#
_symmetry.space_group_name_H-M   'P 1'
#
loop_
_entity.id
_entity.type
_entity.pdbx_description
1 polymer ?
#
loop_
_entity_poly.entity_id
_entity_poly.type
_entity_poly.pdbx_seq_one_letter_code
_entity_poly.pdbx_strand_id
1 'polypeptide(L)'
;MSQLLSLFDDWCAATGTAPEDLDEAVLERFAHQVQPNQAVLSALRRRLSPPVSAAPAWPALLREDLQALNHVLRVGTASIQLTGHDWQHRVRLRRMLAIAVLIAPVEAGGAGLSRAEVSALNPASMTRLREQLGTAEATAECPRCALWSWLCVIGLNRHWSRAAVRERENFPDELDDAAHRHECPDPEPDWQLWSEEASLMPSMDQHGYLELHTSLHPSSLSVVIAQIADLGMRPAPKQIPMHPAGPSATKARPRITAQREREILAEADALEARMRRLFEAMR
;
A
#
# COMPACT_ATOMS: atom_id res chain seq x y z
N MET A 1 -11.11 11.55 13.15
CA MET A 1 -10.23 12.74 13.05
C MET A 1 -10.99 14.07 13.05
N SER A 2 -12.19 14.17 12.48
CA SER A 2 -12.95 15.44 12.41
C SER A 2 -13.35 16.01 13.78
N GLN A 3 -13.71 15.16 14.76
CA GLN A 3 -13.99 15.60 16.14
C GLN A 3 -12.78 16.15 16.91
N LEU A 4 -11.54 15.77 16.55
CA LEU A 4 -10.35 16.20 17.29
C LEU A 4 -9.86 17.61 16.89
N LEU A 5 -10.21 18.07 15.69
CA LEU A 5 -9.95 19.45 15.27
C LEU A 5 -11.00 20.42 15.83
N SER A 6 -12.20 19.93 16.18
CA SER A 6 -13.25 20.77 16.80
C SER A 6 -12.80 21.44 18.10
N LEU A 7 -11.90 20.79 18.87
CA LEU A 7 -11.38 21.35 20.12
C LEU A 7 -10.56 22.63 19.91
N PHE A 8 -9.85 22.74 18.78
CA PHE A 8 -9.09 23.93 18.44
C PHE A 8 -10.01 25.06 17.98
N ASP A 9 -11.00 24.74 17.14
CA ASP A 9 -11.99 25.70 16.65
C ASP A 9 -12.84 26.27 17.82
N ASP A 10 -13.23 25.42 18.77
CA ASP A 10 -13.94 25.81 20.00
C ASP A 10 -13.08 26.74 20.89
N TRP A 11 -11.80 26.44 21.03
CA TRP A 11 -10.87 27.29 21.79
C TRP A 11 -10.62 28.64 21.10
N CYS A 12 -10.49 28.64 19.77
CA CYS A 12 -10.39 29.86 18.96
C CYS A 12 -11.61 30.75 19.17
N ALA A 13 -12.82 30.18 19.10
CA ALA A 13 -14.06 30.88 19.36
C ALA A 13 -14.13 31.45 20.79
N ALA A 14 -13.67 30.70 21.80
CA ALA A 14 -13.66 31.15 23.20
C ALA A 14 -12.63 32.24 23.52
N THR A 15 -11.50 32.27 22.81
CA THR A 15 -10.39 33.21 23.05
C THR A 15 -10.38 34.41 22.10
N GLY A 16 -11.27 34.43 21.11
CA GLY A 16 -11.29 35.45 20.05
C GLY A 16 -10.10 35.35 19.09
N THR A 17 -9.44 34.19 19.02
CA THR A 17 -8.33 33.94 18.10
C THR A 17 -8.90 33.44 16.78
N ALA A 18 -8.53 34.05 15.64
CA ALA A 18 -8.98 33.57 14.34
C ALA A 18 -8.31 32.21 14.01
N PRO A 19 -9.05 31.18 13.54
CA PRO A 19 -8.48 29.87 13.22
C PRO A 19 -7.42 29.93 12.10
N GLU A 20 -7.55 30.91 11.20
CA GLU A 20 -6.62 31.21 10.12
C GLU A 20 -5.28 31.81 10.58
N ASP A 21 -5.21 32.41 11.76
CA ASP A 21 -3.99 33.01 12.33
C ASP A 21 -3.14 31.99 13.11
N LEU A 22 -3.20 30.72 12.71
CA LEU A 22 -2.43 29.65 13.34
C LEU A 22 -0.93 29.93 13.14
N ASP A 23 -0.22 30.22 14.23
CA ASP A 23 1.25 30.30 14.34
C ASP A 23 1.76 29.50 15.56
N GLU A 24 3.08 29.37 15.75
CA GLU A 24 3.62 28.59 16.88
C GLU A 24 3.26 29.20 18.24
N ALA A 25 3.11 30.52 18.34
CA ALA A 25 2.75 31.21 19.59
C ALA A 25 1.28 31.00 19.97
N VAL A 26 0.38 30.90 18.98
CA VAL A 26 -1.02 30.49 19.15
C VAL A 26 -1.07 29.02 19.58
N LEU A 27 -0.27 28.16 18.97
CA LEU A 27 -0.21 26.72 19.29
C LEU A 27 0.33 26.46 20.71
N GLU A 28 1.35 27.19 21.14
CA GLU A 28 1.87 27.13 22.52
C GLU A 28 0.83 27.61 23.54
N ARG A 29 0.11 28.69 23.26
CA ARG A 29 -0.99 29.17 24.12
C ARG A 29 -2.10 28.13 24.23
N PHE A 30 -2.53 27.57 23.11
CA PHE A 30 -3.53 26.49 23.09
C PHE A 30 -3.05 25.27 23.89
N ALA A 31 -1.79 24.85 23.69
CA ALA A 31 -1.20 23.72 24.40
C ALA A 31 -1.16 23.96 25.92
N HIS A 32 -0.83 25.18 26.34
CA HIS A 32 -0.75 25.54 27.76
C HIS A 32 -2.13 25.61 28.43
N GLN A 33 -3.14 26.15 27.73
CA GLN A 33 -4.47 26.39 28.29
C GLN A 33 -5.38 25.15 28.27
N VAL A 34 -5.34 24.38 27.17
CA VAL A 34 -6.27 23.26 26.94
C VAL A 34 -5.62 21.92 27.26
N GLN A 35 -4.28 21.85 27.28
CA GLN A 35 -3.51 20.61 27.45
C GLN A 35 -4.01 19.46 26.56
N PRO A 36 -4.18 19.69 25.24
CA PRO A 36 -4.68 18.69 24.32
C PRO A 36 -3.68 17.52 24.21
N ASN A 37 -4.17 16.37 23.74
CA ASN A 37 -3.29 15.24 23.48
C ASN A 37 -2.24 15.55 22.38
N GLN A 38 -1.15 14.79 22.37
CA GLN A 38 -0.06 14.98 21.39
C GLN A 38 -0.51 14.81 19.93
N ALA A 39 -1.56 14.03 19.67
CA ALA A 39 -2.08 13.83 18.33
C ALA A 39 -2.71 15.11 17.75
N VAL A 40 -3.44 15.86 18.58
CA VAL A 40 -4.03 17.17 18.20
C VAL A 40 -2.94 18.19 17.94
N LEU A 41 -1.95 18.32 18.84
CA LEU A 41 -0.82 19.23 18.66
C LEU A 41 -0.02 18.90 17.38
N SER A 42 0.21 17.62 17.12
CA SER A 42 0.90 17.16 15.90
C SER A 42 0.10 17.46 14.63
N ALA A 43 -1.24 17.34 14.68
CA ALA A 43 -2.10 17.68 13.56
C ALA A 43 -2.10 19.18 13.26
N LEU A 44 -2.14 20.03 14.29
CA LEU A 44 -2.09 21.49 14.14
C LEU A 44 -0.71 21.96 13.66
N ARG A 45 0.40 21.42 14.19
CA ARG A 45 1.76 21.77 13.72
C ARG A 45 2.01 21.39 12.26
N ARG A 46 1.37 20.34 11.75
CA ARG A 46 1.40 20.00 10.32
C ARG A 46 0.68 21.03 9.44
N ARG A 47 -0.24 21.83 10.00
CA ARG A 47 -0.86 22.97 9.28
C ARG A 47 0.06 24.21 9.28
N LEU A 48 0.92 24.37 10.29
CA LEU A 48 1.89 25.46 10.39
C LEU A 48 3.07 25.33 9.43
N SER A 49 3.60 24.12 9.33
CA SER A 49 4.78 23.91 8.51
C SER A 49 4.35 23.85 7.04
N PRO A 50 4.97 24.62 6.11
CA PRO A 50 5.02 24.15 4.73
C PRO A 50 5.55 22.71 4.77
N PRO A 51 5.11 21.80 3.88
CA PRO A 51 5.59 20.43 3.91
C PRO A 51 7.12 20.50 3.95
N VAL A 52 7.69 20.19 5.13
CA VAL A 52 9.13 20.16 5.31
C VAL A 52 9.57 19.26 4.19
N SER A 53 10.42 19.76 3.30
CA SER A 53 11.00 18.98 2.20
C SER A 53 11.68 17.79 2.83
N ALA A 54 10.91 16.72 3.04
CA ALA A 54 11.35 15.54 3.73
C ALA A 54 12.51 15.03 2.88
N ALA A 55 13.61 14.65 3.54
CA ALA A 55 14.77 14.13 2.83
C ALA A 55 14.27 13.06 1.84
N PRO A 56 14.63 13.18 0.55
CA PRO A 56 14.07 12.32 -0.49
C PRO A 56 14.24 10.86 -0.09
N ALA A 57 13.14 10.10 -0.12
CA ALA A 57 13.17 8.70 0.27
C ALA A 57 13.93 7.84 -0.76
N TRP A 58 14.04 8.32 -2.00
CA TRP A 58 14.83 7.70 -3.06
C TRP A 58 16.32 7.53 -2.67
N PRO A 59 16.94 6.36 -2.89
CA PRO A 59 18.34 6.13 -2.57
C PRO A 59 19.28 7.15 -3.21
N ALA A 60 20.22 7.68 -2.43
CA ALA A 60 21.18 8.66 -2.93
C ALA A 60 22.00 8.15 -4.12
N LEU A 61 22.37 6.87 -4.10
CA LEU A 61 23.13 6.21 -5.18
C LEU A 61 22.40 6.18 -6.52
N LEU A 62 21.06 6.31 -6.52
CA LEU A 62 20.22 6.23 -7.70
C LEU A 62 19.67 7.61 -8.13
N ARG A 63 20.06 8.70 -7.45
CA ARG A 63 19.40 10.00 -7.60
C ARG A 63 19.75 10.73 -8.89
N GLU A 64 20.96 10.51 -9.39
CA GLU A 64 21.46 11.20 -10.59
C GLU A 64 21.08 10.48 -11.89
N ASP A 65 20.52 9.28 -11.80
CA ASP A 65 20.12 8.47 -12.94
C ASP A 65 18.59 8.43 -13.10
N LEU A 66 18.09 9.14 -14.12
CA LEU A 66 16.66 9.19 -14.45
C LEU A 66 16.10 7.84 -14.92
N GLN A 67 16.96 6.91 -15.35
CA GLN A 67 16.57 5.55 -15.76
C GLN A 67 16.64 4.54 -14.60
N ALA A 68 17.11 4.96 -13.42
CA ALA A 68 17.28 4.06 -12.29
C ALA A 68 15.98 3.37 -11.87
N LEU A 69 14.84 4.05 -11.95
CA LEU A 69 13.54 3.43 -11.65
C LEU A 69 13.22 2.31 -12.66
N ASN A 70 13.33 2.60 -13.96
CA ASN A 70 13.09 1.61 -15.01
C ASN A 70 14.00 0.39 -14.85
N HIS A 71 15.28 0.62 -14.53
CA HIS A 71 16.25 -0.42 -14.26
C HIS A 71 15.87 -1.28 -13.04
N VAL A 72 15.53 -0.65 -11.90
CA VAL A 72 15.04 -1.34 -10.69
C VAL A 72 13.81 -2.20 -11.03
N LEU A 73 12.85 -1.65 -11.77
CA LEU A 73 11.64 -2.35 -12.18
C LEU A 73 11.95 -3.54 -13.09
N ARG A 74 12.86 -3.39 -14.04
CA ARG A 74 13.29 -4.47 -14.94
C ARG A 74 13.93 -5.62 -14.17
N VAL A 75 14.91 -5.33 -13.31
CA VAL A 75 15.61 -6.34 -12.50
C VAL A 75 14.64 -7.00 -11.51
N GLY A 76 13.77 -6.21 -10.90
CA GLY A 76 12.75 -6.68 -9.98
C GLY A 76 11.73 -7.60 -10.62
N THR A 77 11.19 -7.20 -11.78
CA THR A 77 10.25 -8.01 -12.56
C THR A 77 10.87 -9.33 -12.99
N ALA A 78 12.12 -9.31 -13.47
CA ALA A 78 12.83 -10.55 -13.79
C ALA A 78 13.04 -11.44 -12.56
N SER A 79 13.35 -10.84 -11.41
CA SER A 79 13.49 -11.58 -10.14
C SER A 79 12.17 -12.21 -9.73
N ILE A 80 11.04 -11.49 -9.89
CA ILE A 80 9.70 -12.06 -9.67
C ILE A 80 9.51 -13.27 -10.56
N GLN A 81 9.83 -13.21 -11.86
CA GLN A 81 9.68 -14.35 -12.78
C GLN A 81 10.50 -15.58 -12.35
N LEU A 82 11.73 -15.37 -11.87
CA LEU A 82 12.70 -16.43 -11.53
C LEU A 82 12.47 -17.13 -10.17
N THR A 83 11.57 -16.64 -9.32
CA THR A 83 11.33 -17.20 -7.97
C THR A 83 10.73 -18.62 -7.91
N GLY A 84 10.27 -19.17 -9.03
CA GLY A 84 9.74 -20.54 -9.07
C GLY A 84 8.44 -20.70 -8.26
N HIS A 85 8.45 -21.36 -7.10
CA HIS A 85 7.26 -21.51 -6.26
C HIS A 85 7.35 -20.74 -4.93
N ASP A 86 8.35 -19.86 -4.79
CA ASP A 86 8.50 -19.01 -3.61
C ASP A 86 7.59 -17.78 -3.69
N TRP A 87 6.29 -18.03 -3.44
CA TRP A 87 5.26 -16.99 -3.43
C TRP A 87 5.56 -15.86 -2.42
N GLN A 88 6.21 -16.17 -1.29
CA GLN A 88 6.53 -15.17 -0.26
C GLN A 88 7.52 -14.16 -0.81
N HIS A 89 8.54 -14.64 -1.52
CA HIS A 89 9.51 -13.77 -2.17
C HIS A 89 8.85 -12.90 -3.26
N ARG A 90 7.92 -13.44 -4.04
CA ARG A 90 7.17 -12.65 -5.04
C ARG A 90 6.38 -11.51 -4.40
N VAL A 91 5.61 -11.77 -3.35
CA VAL A 91 4.84 -10.76 -2.62
C VAL A 91 5.76 -9.67 -2.07
N ARG A 92 6.90 -10.06 -1.48
CA ARG A 92 7.91 -9.12 -0.97
C ARG A 92 8.51 -8.25 -2.07
N LEU A 93 8.87 -8.84 -3.22
CA LEU A 93 9.38 -8.11 -4.38
C LEU A 93 8.34 -7.14 -4.93
N ARG A 94 7.08 -7.57 -5.11
CA ARG A 94 5.99 -6.68 -5.59
C ARG A 94 5.80 -5.48 -4.68
N ARG A 95 5.80 -5.69 -3.34
CA ARG A 95 5.76 -4.58 -2.37
C ARG A 95 6.95 -3.65 -2.54
N MET A 96 8.16 -4.21 -2.67
CA MET A 96 9.38 -3.42 -2.85
C MET A 96 9.35 -2.59 -4.14
N LEU A 97 8.87 -3.15 -5.26
CA LEU A 97 8.75 -2.41 -6.52
C LEU A 97 7.67 -1.32 -6.45
N ALA A 98 6.53 -1.58 -5.82
CA ALA A 98 5.54 -0.54 -5.57
C ALA A 98 6.09 0.58 -4.69
N ILE A 99 6.84 0.24 -3.63
CA ILE A 99 7.53 1.24 -2.81
C ILE A 99 8.51 2.04 -3.67
N ALA A 100 9.35 1.39 -4.48
CA ALA A 100 10.30 2.05 -5.37
C ALA A 100 9.63 3.09 -6.27
N VAL A 101 8.50 2.74 -6.89
CA VAL A 101 7.68 3.67 -7.69
C VAL A 101 7.19 4.85 -6.86
N LEU A 102 6.70 4.60 -5.65
CA LEU A 102 6.13 5.64 -4.79
C LEU A 102 7.19 6.66 -4.33
N ILE A 103 8.42 6.20 -4.04
CA ILE A 103 9.48 7.08 -3.52
C ILE A 103 10.38 7.67 -4.61
N ALA A 104 10.36 7.12 -5.82
CA ALA A 104 11.19 7.60 -6.93
C ALA A 104 10.78 9.01 -7.35
N PRO A 105 11.72 9.85 -7.84
CA PRO A 105 11.42 11.20 -8.31
C PRO A 105 10.36 11.20 -9.42
N VAL A 106 9.59 12.28 -9.50
CA VAL A 106 8.53 12.43 -10.51
C VAL A 106 9.14 12.45 -11.92
N GLU A 107 10.33 13.01 -12.07
CA GLU A 107 11.09 13.08 -13.31
C GLU A 107 11.51 11.69 -13.82
N ALA A 108 11.64 10.71 -12.92
CA ALA A 108 11.90 9.31 -13.25
C ALA A 108 10.60 8.51 -13.46
N GLY A 109 9.44 9.14 -13.40
CA GLY A 109 8.12 8.52 -13.52
C GLY A 109 7.53 7.98 -12.19
N GLY A 110 8.17 8.27 -11.05
CA GLY A 110 7.67 7.93 -9.71
C GLY A 110 6.71 8.96 -9.13
N ALA A 111 6.41 8.84 -7.83
CA ALA A 111 5.51 9.76 -7.11
C ALA A 111 6.20 10.73 -6.14
N GLY A 112 7.51 10.59 -5.91
CA GLY A 112 8.28 11.49 -5.05
C GLY A 112 7.87 11.49 -3.57
N LEU A 113 7.17 10.45 -3.10
CA LEU A 113 6.65 10.41 -1.74
C LEU A 113 7.76 10.26 -0.70
N SER A 114 7.58 10.94 0.43
CA SER A 114 8.36 10.72 1.63
C SER A 114 8.01 9.39 2.31
N ARG A 115 8.87 8.95 3.24
CA ARG A 115 8.63 7.75 4.05
C ARG A 115 7.29 7.80 4.80
N ALA A 116 6.95 8.96 5.35
CA ALA A 116 5.72 9.15 6.10
C ALA A 116 4.47 9.05 5.20
N GLU A 117 4.55 9.61 4.00
CA GLU A 117 3.45 9.54 3.02
C GLU A 117 3.23 8.12 2.50
N VAL A 118 4.30 7.35 2.28
CA VAL A 118 4.20 5.93 1.93
C VAL A 118 3.49 5.14 3.03
N SER A 119 3.87 5.33 4.30
CA SER A 119 3.23 4.63 5.43
C SER A 119 1.78 5.07 5.66
N ALA A 120 1.41 6.30 5.31
CA ALA A 120 0.05 6.85 5.48
C ALA A 120 -0.84 6.72 4.23
N LEU A 121 -0.39 5.96 3.23
CA LEU A 121 -1.06 5.85 1.94
C LEU A 121 -2.43 5.16 2.07
N ASN A 122 -3.47 5.81 1.53
CA ASN A 122 -4.86 5.33 1.59
C ASN A 122 -5.47 5.25 0.18
N PRO A 123 -6.64 4.58 0.00
CA PRO A 123 -7.27 4.41 -1.30
C PRO A 123 -7.55 5.70 -2.09
N ALA A 124 -8.01 6.75 -1.42
CA ALA A 124 -8.34 8.02 -2.08
C ALA A 124 -7.08 8.72 -2.62
N SER A 125 -5.98 8.72 -1.85
CA SER A 125 -4.70 9.22 -2.31
C SER A 125 -4.09 8.35 -3.41
N MET A 126 -4.20 7.03 -3.29
CA MET A 126 -3.70 6.09 -4.30
C MET A 126 -4.36 6.26 -5.66
N THR A 127 -5.69 6.44 -5.69
CA THR A 127 -6.44 6.65 -6.93
C THR A 127 -5.90 7.85 -7.71
N ARG A 128 -5.67 8.98 -7.01
CA ARG A 128 -5.09 10.18 -7.62
C ARG A 128 -3.64 9.96 -8.07
N LEU A 129 -2.83 9.27 -7.27
CA LEU A 129 -1.43 9.02 -7.58
C LEU A 129 -1.24 8.16 -8.82
N ARG A 130 -2.10 7.15 -9.05
CA ARG A 130 -2.00 6.27 -10.22
C ARG A 130 -1.99 7.04 -11.54
N GLU A 131 -2.79 8.09 -11.64
CA GLU A 131 -2.90 8.93 -12.84
C GLU A 131 -1.68 9.83 -13.05
N GLN A 132 -0.91 10.09 -11.99
CA GLN A 132 0.27 10.96 -12.00
C GLN A 132 1.56 10.19 -12.27
N LEU A 133 1.57 8.88 -12.06
CA LEU A 133 2.73 8.04 -12.33
C LEU A 133 3.04 7.98 -13.83
N GLY A 134 4.34 7.91 -14.13
CA GLY A 134 4.84 7.70 -15.48
C GLY A 134 4.55 6.30 -16.02
N THR A 135 4.70 6.16 -17.33
CA THR A 135 4.59 4.89 -18.06
C THR A 135 5.90 4.62 -18.80
N ALA A 136 6.24 3.35 -19.00
CA ALA A 136 7.34 2.93 -19.85
C ALA A 136 6.80 2.13 -21.04
N GLU A 137 7.58 2.04 -22.12
CA GLU A 137 7.18 1.23 -23.29
C GLU A 137 7.10 -0.26 -22.93
N ALA A 138 8.08 -0.77 -22.19
CA ALA A 138 8.11 -2.17 -21.76
C ALA A 138 7.30 -2.39 -20.47
N THR A 139 6.44 -3.42 -20.46
CA THR A 139 5.59 -3.79 -19.32
C THR A 139 6.39 -4.02 -18.03
N ALA A 140 7.60 -4.56 -18.15
CA ALA A 140 8.47 -4.86 -17.00
C ALA A 140 9.16 -3.64 -16.37
N GLU A 141 9.19 -2.52 -17.09
CA GLU A 141 9.78 -1.26 -16.66
C GLU A 141 8.71 -0.24 -16.24
N CYS A 142 7.44 -0.57 -16.43
CA CYS A 142 6.35 0.38 -16.29
C CYS A 142 5.95 0.61 -14.82
N PRO A 143 6.10 1.84 -14.28
CA PRO A 143 5.77 2.15 -12.88
C PRO A 143 4.32 1.84 -12.52
N ARG A 144 3.38 2.18 -13.41
CA ARG A 144 1.95 1.87 -13.22
C ARG A 144 1.68 0.37 -13.16
N CYS A 145 2.34 -0.44 -13.98
CA CYS A 145 2.20 -1.90 -13.95
C CYS A 145 2.73 -2.49 -12.64
N ALA A 146 3.84 -1.97 -12.11
CA ALA A 146 4.39 -2.40 -10.83
C ALA A 146 3.45 -2.07 -9.67
N LEU A 147 2.89 -0.85 -9.66
CA LEU A 147 1.92 -0.46 -8.65
C LEU A 147 0.62 -1.27 -8.75
N TRP A 148 0.10 -1.47 -9.97
CA TRP A 148 -1.08 -2.30 -10.21
C TRP A 148 -0.88 -3.72 -9.68
N SER A 149 0.31 -4.31 -9.89
CA SER A 149 0.65 -5.64 -9.39
C SER A 149 0.57 -5.73 -7.86
N TRP A 150 1.01 -4.68 -7.16
CA TRP A 150 0.85 -4.60 -5.70
C TRP A 150 -0.61 -4.44 -5.27
N LEU A 151 -1.38 -3.57 -5.94
CA LEU A 151 -2.81 -3.39 -5.63
C LEU A 151 -3.62 -4.67 -5.82
N CYS A 152 -3.23 -5.53 -6.77
CA CYS A 152 -3.79 -6.86 -6.92
C CYS A 152 -3.52 -7.73 -5.68
N VAL A 153 -2.28 -7.73 -5.17
CA VAL A 153 -1.92 -8.47 -3.95
C VAL A 153 -2.72 -7.98 -2.76
N ILE A 154 -2.84 -6.65 -2.62
CA ILE A 154 -3.67 -6.00 -1.60
C ILE A 154 -5.12 -6.50 -1.72
N GLY A 155 -5.78 -6.27 -2.86
CA GLY A 155 -7.18 -6.68 -3.09
C GLY A 155 -7.44 -8.15 -2.77
N LEU A 156 -6.54 -9.06 -3.19
CA LEU A 156 -6.63 -10.48 -2.88
C LEU A 156 -6.60 -10.77 -1.38
N ASN A 157 -5.70 -10.14 -0.63
CA ASN A 157 -5.53 -10.41 0.79
C ASN A 157 -6.67 -9.89 1.68
N ARG A 158 -7.57 -9.04 1.16
CA ARG A 158 -8.71 -8.52 1.95
C ARG A 158 -9.78 -9.59 2.21
N HIS A 159 -10.10 -10.40 1.20
CA HIS A 159 -11.25 -11.34 1.27
C HIS A 159 -10.87 -12.80 1.13
N TRP A 160 -9.65 -13.09 0.66
CA TRP A 160 -9.30 -14.45 0.31
C TRP A 160 -8.58 -15.15 1.45
N SER A 161 -8.83 -16.46 1.57
CA SER A 161 -8.07 -17.29 2.50
C SER A 161 -6.58 -17.29 2.12
N ARG A 162 -5.72 -17.46 3.12
CA ARG A 162 -4.25 -17.62 2.95
C ARG A 162 -3.87 -18.63 1.85
N ALA A 163 -4.68 -19.68 1.67
CA ALA A 163 -4.48 -20.70 0.63
C ALA A 163 -4.68 -20.17 -0.80
N ALA A 164 -5.58 -19.21 -0.99
CA ALA A 164 -5.90 -18.67 -2.31
C ALA A 164 -4.87 -17.60 -2.75
N VAL A 165 -4.35 -16.81 -1.80
CA VAL A 165 -3.19 -15.94 -2.05
C VAL A 165 -1.98 -16.77 -2.47
N ARG A 166 -1.70 -17.85 -1.73
CA ARG A 166 -0.60 -18.78 -2.05
C ARG A 166 -0.76 -19.37 -3.45
N GLU A 167 -1.94 -19.86 -3.80
CA GLU A 167 -2.17 -20.46 -5.12
C GLU A 167 -1.96 -19.46 -6.27
N ARG A 168 -2.45 -18.22 -6.13
CA ARG A 168 -2.29 -17.19 -7.18
C ARG A 168 -0.83 -16.73 -7.32
N GLU A 169 -0.14 -16.54 -6.21
CA GLU A 169 1.26 -16.09 -6.19
C GLU A 169 2.29 -17.22 -6.42
N ASN A 170 1.85 -18.48 -6.50
CA ASN A 170 2.72 -19.60 -6.87
C ASN A 170 3.16 -19.55 -8.34
N PHE A 171 2.38 -18.88 -9.19
CA PHE A 171 2.63 -18.82 -10.62
C PHE A 171 3.29 -17.50 -11.02
N PRO A 172 4.19 -17.51 -12.02
CA PRO A 172 4.77 -16.29 -12.57
C PRO A 172 3.71 -15.40 -13.22
N ASP A 173 3.98 -14.09 -13.26
CA ASP A 173 3.07 -13.14 -13.91
C ASP A 173 3.00 -13.45 -15.41
N GLU A 174 1.78 -13.41 -15.96
CA GLU A 174 1.59 -13.32 -17.41
C GLU A 174 2.09 -11.94 -17.85
N LEU A 175 3.25 -11.92 -18.51
CA LEU A 175 3.80 -10.74 -19.14
C LEU A 175 3.50 -10.84 -20.63
N ASP A 176 2.72 -9.90 -21.14
CA ASP A 176 2.59 -9.63 -22.57
C ASP A 176 3.33 -8.31 -22.86
N ASP A 177 4.26 -8.34 -23.81
CA ASP A 177 4.99 -7.16 -24.24
C ASP A 177 4.08 -6.19 -25.02
N ALA A 178 2.93 -6.66 -25.52
CA ALA A 178 1.97 -5.84 -26.25
C ALA A 178 0.88 -5.20 -25.38
N ALA A 179 0.72 -5.63 -24.12
CA ALA A 179 -0.38 -5.18 -23.26
C ALA A 179 0.10 -4.81 -21.86
N HIS A 180 -0.11 -3.54 -21.48
CA HIS A 180 0.22 -3.09 -20.14
C HIS A 180 -0.87 -3.49 -19.15
N ARG A 181 -0.48 -4.16 -18.05
CA ARG A 181 -1.41 -4.60 -17.00
C ARG A 181 -2.24 -3.46 -16.38
N HIS A 182 -1.68 -2.26 -16.33
CA HIS A 182 -2.37 -1.10 -15.77
C HIS A 182 -3.51 -0.55 -16.65
N GLU A 183 -3.60 -0.99 -17.91
CA GLU A 183 -4.69 -0.68 -18.84
C GLU A 183 -5.89 -1.62 -18.66
N CYS A 184 -5.65 -2.79 -18.06
CA CYS A 184 -6.71 -3.71 -17.68
C CYS A 184 -7.52 -3.15 -16.51
N PRO A 185 -8.82 -3.48 -16.41
CA PRO A 185 -9.59 -3.24 -15.20
C PRO A 185 -8.87 -3.83 -13.98
N ASP A 186 -8.94 -3.15 -12.84
CA ASP A 186 -8.42 -3.69 -11.60
C ASP A 186 -9.06 -5.07 -11.34
N PRO A 187 -8.27 -6.14 -11.24
CA PRO A 187 -8.81 -7.50 -11.20
C PRO A 187 -9.46 -7.77 -9.85
N GLU A 188 -9.06 -7.03 -8.82
CA GLU A 188 -9.63 -7.07 -7.47
C GLU A 188 -9.78 -5.61 -6.98
N PRO A 189 -10.86 -4.89 -7.36
CA PRO A 189 -11.01 -3.46 -7.01
C PRO A 189 -11.21 -3.22 -5.51
N ASP A 190 -11.34 -4.28 -4.71
CA ASP A 190 -11.59 -4.24 -3.27
C ASP A 190 -10.46 -3.58 -2.45
N TRP A 191 -9.28 -3.35 -3.04
CA TRP A 191 -8.28 -2.46 -2.45
C TRP A 191 -8.83 -1.03 -2.23
N GLN A 192 -9.86 -0.62 -2.97
CA GLN A 192 -10.54 0.67 -2.78
C GLN A 192 -11.39 0.70 -1.51
N LEU A 193 -11.88 -0.46 -1.07
CA LEU A 193 -12.66 -0.66 0.15
C LEU A 193 -11.79 -0.75 1.40
N TRP A 194 -10.47 -0.52 1.26
CA TRP A 194 -9.47 -0.48 2.32
C TRP A 194 -9.49 0.85 3.10
N SER A 195 -10.66 1.49 3.22
CA SER A 195 -10.83 2.79 3.88
C SER A 195 -10.79 2.71 5.41
N GLU A 196 -11.06 1.53 5.97
CA GLU A 196 -11.08 1.28 7.42
C GLU A 196 -9.73 0.80 7.98
N GLU A 197 -8.78 0.51 7.10
CA GLU A 197 -7.49 -0.07 7.45
C GLU A 197 -6.39 0.98 7.54
N ALA A 198 -5.26 0.62 8.15
CA ALA A 198 -4.22 1.57 8.52
C ALA A 198 -3.46 2.17 7.31
N SER A 199 -3.26 1.38 6.25
CA SER A 199 -2.50 1.78 5.05
C SER A 199 -2.61 0.76 3.92
N LEU A 200 -2.43 1.22 2.67
CA LEU A 200 -2.16 0.38 1.49
C LEU A 200 -0.73 -0.19 1.45
N MET A 201 0.06 0.09 2.48
CA MET A 201 1.37 -0.51 2.75
C MET A 201 1.32 -1.23 4.11
N PRO A 202 0.59 -2.35 4.23
CA PRO A 202 0.56 -3.13 5.46
C PRO A 202 1.93 -3.72 5.83
N SER A 203 2.13 -3.97 7.12
CA SER A 203 3.21 -4.84 7.59
C SER A 203 3.01 -6.25 7.06
N MET A 204 4.10 -7.03 7.12
CA MET A 204 4.11 -8.39 6.62
C MET A 204 4.84 -9.26 7.62
N ASP A 205 4.25 -10.40 7.94
CA ASP A 205 4.85 -11.36 8.85
C ASP A 205 6.04 -12.09 8.20
N GLN A 206 6.72 -12.91 9.00
CA GLN A 206 7.84 -13.71 8.54
C GLN A 206 7.46 -14.72 7.44
N HIS A 207 6.19 -15.06 7.30
CA HIS A 207 5.64 -16.01 6.33
C HIS A 207 5.07 -15.33 5.07
N GLY A 208 5.22 -14.01 4.93
CA GLY A 208 4.79 -13.28 3.75
C GLY A 208 3.32 -12.86 3.76
N TYR A 209 2.59 -13.09 4.85
CA TYR A 209 1.19 -12.65 4.96
C TYR A 209 1.11 -11.18 5.37
N LEU A 210 0.12 -10.48 4.82
CA LEU A 210 -0.13 -9.08 5.15
C LEU A 210 -0.89 -8.99 6.49
N GLU A 211 -0.45 -8.07 7.34
CA GLU A 211 -1.16 -7.69 8.56
C GLU A 211 -1.97 -6.43 8.25
N LEU A 212 -3.27 -6.60 7.99
CA LEU A 212 -4.13 -5.55 7.40
C LEU A 212 -4.28 -4.32 8.30
N HIS A 213 -4.28 -4.53 9.61
CA HIS A 213 -4.53 -3.49 10.61
C HIS A 213 -3.29 -2.71 11.04
N THR A 214 -2.12 -3.01 10.46
CA THR A 214 -0.84 -2.42 10.85
C THR A 214 -0.09 -1.93 9.63
N SER A 215 0.28 -0.66 9.62
CA SER A 215 1.09 -0.09 8.55
C SER A 215 2.55 -0.54 8.63
N LEU A 216 3.23 -0.51 7.48
CA LEU A 216 4.66 -0.75 7.39
C LEU A 216 5.43 0.20 8.32
N HIS A 217 6.18 -0.39 9.25
CA HIS A 217 6.99 0.36 10.21
C HIS A 217 8.10 1.14 9.49
N PRO A 218 8.43 2.39 9.91
CA PRO A 218 9.48 3.20 9.29
C PRO A 218 10.84 2.49 9.17
N SER A 219 11.23 1.71 10.19
CA SER A 219 12.47 0.92 10.14
C SER A 219 12.46 -0.14 9.04
N SER A 220 11.32 -0.80 8.82
CA SER A 220 11.17 -1.77 7.73
C SER A 220 11.26 -1.07 6.37
N LEU A 221 10.70 0.14 6.24
CA LEU A 221 10.82 0.93 5.03
C LEU A 221 12.28 1.31 4.73
N SER A 222 13.08 1.64 5.74
CA SER A 222 14.53 1.88 5.56
C SER A 222 15.27 0.66 5.01
N VAL A 223 14.92 -0.55 5.50
CA VAL A 223 15.49 -1.80 4.97
C VAL A 223 15.09 -2.00 3.50
N VAL A 224 13.82 -1.78 3.18
CA VAL A 224 13.33 -1.88 1.79
C VAL A 224 14.03 -0.87 0.87
N ILE A 225 14.23 0.37 1.32
CA ILE A 225 14.96 1.40 0.55
C ILE A 225 16.41 0.95 0.27
N ALA A 226 17.08 0.33 1.24
CA ALA A 226 18.42 -0.21 1.02
C ALA A 226 18.41 -1.38 0.01
N GLN A 227 17.38 -2.23 0.04
CA GLN A 227 17.21 -3.32 -0.93
C GLN A 227 16.91 -2.80 -2.34
N ILE A 228 16.15 -1.70 -2.47
CA ILE A 228 15.93 -1.01 -3.75
C ILE A 228 17.26 -0.51 -4.31
N ALA A 229 18.11 0.09 -3.47
CA ALA A 229 19.44 0.52 -3.88
C ALA A 229 20.30 -0.66 -4.37
N ASP A 230 20.33 -1.77 -3.62
CA ASP A 230 21.04 -2.98 -4.03
C ASP A 230 20.52 -3.52 -5.37
N LEU A 231 19.19 -3.58 -5.54
CA LEU A 231 18.57 -4.02 -6.79
C LEU A 231 18.95 -3.12 -7.97
N GLY A 232 18.99 -1.80 -7.74
CA GLY A 232 19.39 -0.81 -8.74
C GLY A 232 20.84 -0.92 -9.20
N MET A 233 21.72 -1.47 -8.36
CA MET A 233 23.13 -1.68 -8.70
C MET A 233 23.40 -3.01 -9.42
N ARG A 234 22.42 -3.91 -9.48
CA ARG A 234 22.57 -5.20 -10.17
C ARG A 234 22.53 -5.01 -11.69
N PRO A 235 23.23 -5.86 -12.47
CA PRO A 235 23.15 -5.80 -13.92
C PRO A 235 21.72 -6.11 -14.40
N ALA A 236 21.21 -5.29 -15.33
CA ALA A 236 19.92 -5.53 -15.95
C ALA A 236 19.93 -6.83 -16.74
N PRO A 237 18.91 -7.70 -16.59
CA PRO A 237 18.76 -8.84 -17.46
C PRO A 237 18.46 -8.36 -18.89
N LYS A 238 19.21 -8.88 -19.87
CA LYS A 238 19.00 -8.57 -21.30
C LYS A 238 17.63 -9.02 -21.77
N GLN A 239 17.15 -10.15 -21.25
CA GLN A 239 15.84 -10.70 -21.52
C GLN A 239 15.19 -11.09 -20.20
N ILE A 240 13.90 -10.80 -20.09
CA ILE A 240 13.11 -11.22 -18.94
C ILE A 240 12.59 -12.62 -19.24
N PRO A 241 12.79 -13.60 -18.33
CA PRO A 241 12.22 -14.92 -18.51
C PRO A 241 10.71 -14.83 -18.65
N MET A 242 10.20 -15.13 -19.83
CA MET A 242 8.77 -15.33 -20.06
C MET A 242 8.48 -16.79 -19.78
N HIS A 243 7.84 -17.07 -18.65
CA HIS A 243 7.31 -18.39 -18.40
C HIS A 243 5.98 -18.52 -19.15
N PRO A 244 5.72 -19.67 -19.83
CA PRO A 244 4.40 -19.91 -20.40
C PRO A 244 3.38 -19.79 -19.27
N ALA A 245 2.28 -19.07 -19.55
CA ALA A 245 1.20 -18.87 -18.61
C ALA A 245 0.87 -20.21 -17.93
N GLY A 246 0.90 -20.23 -16.60
CA GLY A 246 0.21 -21.29 -15.86
C GLY A 246 -1.23 -21.33 -16.35
N PRO A 247 -1.96 -22.46 -16.22
CA PRO A 247 -3.36 -22.51 -16.63
C PRO A 247 -4.05 -21.29 -16.07
N SER A 248 -4.54 -20.43 -16.98
CA SER A 248 -5.27 -19.21 -16.63
C SER A 248 -6.22 -19.60 -15.51
N ALA A 249 -6.26 -18.79 -14.44
CA ALA A 249 -7.30 -18.87 -13.43
C ALA A 249 -8.63 -18.55 -14.15
N THR A 250 -9.09 -19.52 -14.92
CA THR A 250 -10.24 -19.50 -15.80
C THR A 250 -11.40 -19.27 -14.86
N LYS A 251 -11.85 -18.00 -14.80
CA LYS A 251 -12.93 -17.52 -13.93
C LYS A 251 -13.03 -18.39 -12.70
N ALA A 252 -12.10 -18.24 -11.75
CA ALA A 252 -11.99 -19.08 -10.56
C ALA A 252 -13.40 -19.53 -10.17
N ARG A 253 -13.76 -20.78 -10.50
CA ARG A 253 -15.12 -21.29 -10.24
C ARG A 253 -15.33 -20.95 -8.78
N PRO A 254 -16.39 -20.20 -8.41
CA PRO A 254 -16.56 -19.78 -7.03
C PRO A 254 -16.37 -21.03 -6.18
N ARG A 255 -15.28 -21.04 -5.39
CA ARG A 255 -14.80 -22.25 -4.69
C ARG A 255 -15.88 -22.80 -3.76
N ILE A 256 -16.81 -21.93 -3.42
CA ILE A 256 -18.03 -22.14 -2.67
C ILE A 256 -19.17 -21.98 -3.67
N THR A 257 -19.94 -23.04 -3.90
CA THR A 257 -21.17 -22.95 -4.67
C THR A 257 -22.16 -22.05 -3.92
N ALA A 258 -23.12 -21.43 -4.61
CA ALA A 258 -24.20 -20.65 -3.96
C ALA A 258 -25.00 -21.49 -2.93
N GLN A 259 -24.91 -22.81 -2.99
CA GLN A 259 -25.43 -23.72 -1.98
C GLN A 259 -24.52 -23.81 -0.75
N ARG A 260 -23.21 -23.98 -0.95
CA ARG A 260 -22.24 -24.00 0.15
C ARG A 260 -22.17 -22.64 0.89
N GLU A 261 -22.36 -21.55 0.17
CA GLU A 261 -22.43 -20.21 0.78
C GLU A 261 -23.64 -20.08 1.70
N ARG A 262 -24.81 -20.56 1.26
CA ARG A 262 -26.02 -20.62 2.09
C ARG A 262 -25.85 -21.51 3.32
N GLU A 263 -25.14 -22.62 3.19
CA GLU A 263 -24.81 -23.50 4.32
C GLU A 263 -23.88 -22.79 5.33
N ILE A 264 -22.83 -22.12 4.86
CA ILE A 264 -21.90 -21.37 5.71
C ILE A 264 -22.63 -20.24 6.44
N LEU A 265 -23.51 -19.50 5.77
CA LEU A 265 -24.31 -18.46 6.40
C LEU A 265 -25.27 -19.03 7.45
N ALA A 266 -25.94 -20.15 7.16
CA ALA A 266 -26.80 -20.82 8.13
C ALA A 266 -26.01 -21.35 9.35
N GLU A 267 -24.80 -21.87 9.13
CA GLU A 267 -23.89 -22.31 10.20
C GLU A 267 -23.44 -21.12 11.07
N ALA A 268 -23.13 -19.97 10.44
CA ALA A 268 -22.77 -18.74 11.14
C ALA A 268 -23.94 -18.17 11.96
N ASP A 269 -25.14 -18.10 11.40
CA ASP A 269 -26.35 -17.67 12.10
C ASP A 269 -26.65 -18.59 13.30
N ALA A 270 -26.48 -19.91 13.13
CA ALA A 270 -26.67 -20.88 14.19
C ALA A 270 -25.60 -20.78 15.30
N LEU A 271 -24.37 -20.37 14.96
CA LEU A 271 -23.32 -20.09 15.91
C LEU A 271 -23.61 -18.79 16.68
N GLU A 272 -24.01 -17.74 15.98
CA GLU A 272 -24.37 -16.45 16.57
C GLU A 272 -25.55 -16.60 17.54
N ALA A 273 -26.60 -17.32 17.15
CA ALA A 273 -27.72 -17.64 18.02
C ALA A 273 -27.33 -18.49 19.24
N ARG A 274 -26.27 -19.31 19.13
CA ARG A 274 -25.72 -20.06 20.26
C ARG A 274 -24.94 -19.14 21.20
N MET A 275 -24.09 -18.29 20.65
CA MET A 275 -23.31 -17.32 21.42
C MET A 275 -24.22 -16.33 22.15
N ARG A 276 -25.26 -15.83 21.49
CA ARG A 276 -26.24 -14.93 22.10
C ARG A 276 -26.95 -15.56 23.30
N ARG A 277 -27.40 -16.82 23.17
CA ARG A 277 -27.98 -17.58 24.29
C ARG A 277 -27.01 -17.81 25.44
N LEU A 278 -25.73 -18.07 25.14
CA LEU A 278 -24.70 -18.20 26.18
C LEU A 278 -24.46 -16.87 26.90
N PHE A 279 -24.39 -15.75 26.17
CA PHE A 279 -24.22 -14.43 26.78
C PHE A 279 -25.45 -13.97 27.58
N GLU A 280 -26.65 -14.30 27.14
CA GLU A 280 -27.89 -14.04 27.90
C GLU A 280 -27.98 -14.90 29.17
N ALA A 281 -27.52 -16.15 29.13
CA ALA A 281 -27.50 -17.05 30.30
C ALA A 281 -26.41 -16.69 31.33
N MET A 282 -25.43 -15.88 30.95
CA MET A 282 -24.36 -15.37 31.84
C MET A 282 -24.69 -14.01 32.47
N ARG A 283 -25.87 -13.45 32.17
CA ARG A 283 -26.35 -12.17 32.69
C ARG A 283 -27.36 -12.38 33.81
#